data_AF-A0A7C6UFD2-F1
#
_entry.id   AF-A0A7C6UFD2-F1
#
_cell.length_a   1.000
_cell.length_b   1.000
_cell.length_c   1.000
_cell.angle_alpha   90.00
_cell.angle_beta   90.00
_cell.angle_gamma   90.00
#
_symmetry.space_group_name_H-M   'P 1'
#
loop_
_entity.id
_entity.type
_entity.pdbx_description
1 polymer ?
#
loop_
_entity_poly.entity_id
_entity_poly.type
_entity_poly.pdbx_seq_one_letter_code
_entity_poly.pdbx_strand_id
1 'polypeptide(L)'
;MKMIVRMTWIWALSAVAAFGQTTVVTHAELQAVTEEGKSAWEEIFPFTIRGVILNDPEEMLPLAFNPEAVSPPTGGQYQMFIQAVAAGDRGGTALYMAQRSFLSGQNYDEAGWLSEMQRVRFDENGRRFRKGDLVEVTARKALFYNGKRNINEAHRIDPNNNFDVALVKPNVGLPQAEAITLADLKTADDEAIFDATRETGGEHWQGMRVRLDGIRLTDTNGWGKAAWGERICWAADDTGRSLLLRMPLTDLGEPPATTTVFSATGILNQEGSSTAGYELFVQEIGPVLDIGRGSGGGVAVSFSSDYAGYVVQYSDGGPGNWQDLDVTPRMTIVVEDTGDATNRVYRLIRKDE
;
A
#
# COMPACT_ATOMS: atom_id res chain seq x y z
N MET A 1 36.79 27.72 -73.58
CA MET A 1 36.16 26.43 -73.20
C MET A 1 35.84 26.51 -71.72
N LYS A 2 34.57 26.75 -71.36
CA LYS A 2 34.11 26.93 -69.97
C LYS A 2 33.98 25.55 -69.33
N MET A 3 34.64 25.33 -68.19
CA MET A 3 34.41 24.15 -67.37
C MET A 3 33.81 24.60 -66.03
N ILE A 4 32.51 24.37 -65.88
CA ILE A 4 31.72 24.63 -64.69
C ILE A 4 31.99 23.47 -63.73
N VAL A 5 32.69 23.73 -62.63
CA VAL A 5 32.83 22.76 -61.54
C VAL A 5 31.63 22.96 -60.61
N ARG A 6 30.73 21.96 -60.59
CA ARG A 6 29.58 21.92 -59.68
C ARG A 6 30.04 21.59 -58.28
N MET A 7 29.59 22.41 -57.35
CA MET A 7 29.78 22.32 -55.92
C MET A 7 28.74 21.35 -55.33
N THR A 8 29.18 20.28 -54.68
CA THR A 8 28.31 19.36 -53.92
C THR A 8 28.61 19.53 -52.43
N TRP A 9 27.70 20.22 -51.74
CA TRP A 9 27.68 20.28 -50.28
C TRP A 9 26.98 19.03 -49.77
N ILE A 10 27.72 18.11 -49.17
CA ILE A 10 27.16 16.99 -48.44
C ILE A 10 26.74 17.51 -47.07
N TRP A 11 25.43 17.75 -46.90
CA TRP A 11 24.84 17.92 -45.59
C TRP A 11 24.75 16.55 -44.94
N ALA A 12 25.67 16.26 -44.01
CA ALA A 12 25.55 15.12 -43.12
C ALA A 12 24.40 15.40 -42.13
N LEU A 13 23.21 14.90 -42.43
CA LEU A 13 22.13 14.75 -41.45
C LEU A 13 22.53 13.63 -40.50
N SER A 14 23.11 14.00 -39.37
CA SER A 14 23.23 13.14 -38.19
C SER A 14 21.82 12.86 -37.66
N ALA A 15 21.24 11.74 -38.06
CA ALA A 15 20.05 11.17 -37.43
C ALA A 15 20.45 10.63 -36.05
N VAL A 16 20.36 11.49 -35.03
CA VAL A 16 20.30 11.01 -33.65
C VAL A 16 18.93 10.38 -33.51
N ALA A 17 18.88 9.05 -33.43
CA ALA A 17 17.66 8.36 -33.03
C ALA A 17 17.26 8.89 -31.65
N ALA A 18 16.15 9.62 -31.58
CA ALA A 18 15.51 9.92 -30.32
C ALA A 18 15.03 8.58 -29.75
N PHE A 19 15.77 8.03 -28.79
CA PHE A 19 15.24 6.96 -27.94
C PHE A 19 14.01 7.54 -27.26
N GLY A 20 12.83 7.06 -27.65
CA GLY A 20 11.58 7.48 -27.04
C GLY A 20 11.64 7.15 -25.55
N GLN A 21 11.71 8.19 -24.72
CA GLN A 21 11.58 8.03 -23.28
C GLN A 21 10.18 7.46 -23.01
N THR A 22 10.10 6.34 -22.30
CA THR A 22 8.81 5.77 -21.91
C THR A 22 8.06 6.81 -21.07
N THR A 23 6.77 7.02 -21.37
CA THR A 23 5.97 8.02 -20.67
C THR A 23 5.94 7.70 -19.18
N VAL A 24 6.15 8.72 -18.33
CA VAL A 24 5.98 8.60 -16.89
C VAL A 24 4.55 8.98 -16.55
N VAL A 25 3.86 8.13 -15.79
CA VAL A 25 2.49 8.35 -15.32
C VAL A 25 2.53 8.37 -13.80
N THR A 26 1.83 9.34 -13.21
CA THR A 26 1.65 9.47 -11.76
C THR A 26 0.56 8.51 -11.24
N HIS A 27 0.59 8.21 -9.94
CA HIS A 27 -0.49 7.45 -9.32
C HIS A 27 -1.83 8.21 -9.42
N ALA A 28 -1.81 9.52 -9.22
CA ALA A 28 -3.00 10.36 -9.32
C ALA A 28 -3.63 10.29 -10.72
N GLU A 29 -2.83 10.37 -11.79
CA GLU A 29 -3.31 10.24 -13.16
C GLU A 29 -3.89 8.84 -13.43
N LEU A 30 -3.19 7.77 -13.03
CA LEU A 30 -3.62 6.40 -13.31
C LEU A 30 -4.93 6.04 -12.57
N GLN A 31 -5.11 6.57 -11.36
CA GLN A 31 -6.29 6.32 -10.53
C GLN A 31 -7.41 7.35 -10.74
N ALA A 32 -7.30 8.26 -11.71
CA ALA A 32 -8.34 9.23 -12.02
C ALA A 32 -9.65 8.54 -12.42
N VAL A 33 -10.78 9.03 -11.88
CA VAL A 33 -12.13 8.51 -12.15
C VAL A 33 -13.10 9.62 -12.55
N THR A 34 -14.16 9.25 -13.28
CA THR A 34 -15.30 10.13 -13.61
C THR A 34 -16.29 10.19 -12.44
N GLU A 35 -17.30 11.06 -12.55
CA GLU A 35 -18.39 11.16 -11.55
C GLU A 35 -19.17 9.84 -11.36
N GLU A 36 -19.15 8.93 -12.35
CA GLU A 36 -19.76 7.60 -12.24
C GLU A 36 -18.81 6.53 -11.67
N GLY A 37 -17.61 6.93 -11.23
CA GLY A 37 -16.58 6.02 -10.72
C GLY A 37 -15.96 5.15 -11.81
N LYS A 38 -15.89 5.62 -13.07
CA LYS A 38 -15.20 4.91 -14.16
C LYS A 38 -13.82 5.50 -14.37
N SER A 39 -12.88 4.76 -14.95
CA SER A 39 -11.55 5.30 -15.33
C SER A 39 -11.69 6.59 -16.17
N ALA A 40 -11.09 7.68 -15.70
CA ALA A 40 -10.89 8.91 -16.47
C ALA A 40 -9.50 8.97 -17.14
N TRP A 41 -8.59 8.06 -16.76
CA TRP A 41 -7.28 7.93 -17.40
C TRP A 41 -7.40 7.42 -18.85
N GLU A 42 -6.74 8.12 -19.78
CA GLU A 42 -6.61 7.70 -21.18
C GLU A 42 -5.49 6.67 -21.33
N GLU A 43 -5.80 5.55 -21.97
CA GLU A 43 -4.86 4.43 -22.07
C GLU A 43 -3.65 4.79 -22.95
N ILE A 44 -2.48 4.86 -22.31
CA ILE A 44 -1.19 4.99 -22.97
C ILE A 44 -0.28 3.83 -22.54
N PHE A 45 0.33 3.13 -23.49
CA PHE A 45 1.26 2.03 -23.21
C PHE A 45 2.44 2.03 -24.19
N PRO A 46 3.65 1.65 -23.75
CA PRO A 46 4.02 1.40 -22.35
C PRO A 46 4.13 2.71 -21.55
N PHE A 47 3.97 2.63 -20.23
CA PHE A 47 4.28 3.71 -19.31
C PHE A 47 5.13 3.20 -18.15
N THR A 48 5.77 4.14 -17.44
CA THR A 48 6.47 3.89 -16.17
C THR A 48 5.75 4.59 -15.04
N ILE A 49 5.72 3.95 -13.87
CA ILE A 49 5.20 4.54 -12.63
C ILE A 49 6.14 4.17 -11.48
N ARG A 50 6.32 5.07 -10.52
CA ARG A 50 7.27 4.90 -9.43
C ARG A 50 6.58 5.00 -8.09
N GLY A 51 6.85 4.04 -7.21
CA GLY A 51 6.31 4.05 -5.86
C GLY A 51 7.08 3.14 -4.91
N VAL A 52 6.77 3.27 -3.62
CA VAL A 52 7.29 2.39 -2.57
C VAL A 52 6.39 1.19 -2.41
N ILE A 53 6.98 -0.01 -2.38
CA ILE A 53 6.25 -1.25 -2.14
C ILE A 53 5.65 -1.23 -0.74
N LEU A 54 4.33 -1.43 -0.63
CA LEU A 54 3.62 -1.40 0.65
C LEU A 54 3.55 -2.76 1.33
N ASN A 55 3.43 -3.86 0.57
CA ASN A 55 3.25 -5.20 1.11
C ASN A 55 4.20 -6.20 0.45
N ASP A 56 4.59 -7.23 1.20
CA ASP A 56 5.12 -8.43 0.57
C ASP A 56 3.94 -9.22 -0.06
N PRO A 57 4.07 -9.74 -1.29
CA PRO A 57 2.94 -10.36 -1.99
C PRO A 57 2.27 -11.53 -1.24
N GLU A 58 3.05 -12.32 -0.51
CA GLU A 58 2.54 -13.43 0.32
C GLU A 58 1.73 -12.98 1.54
N GLU A 59 1.79 -11.70 1.94
CA GLU A 59 0.92 -11.18 2.99
C GLU A 59 -0.54 -11.16 2.51
N MET A 60 -0.75 -10.95 1.20
CA MET A 60 -2.07 -10.71 0.64
C MET A 60 -2.65 -11.96 -0.03
N LEU A 61 -1.93 -12.62 -0.93
CA LEU A 61 -2.44 -13.71 -1.76
C LEU A 61 -1.52 -14.95 -1.77
N PRO A 62 -2.08 -16.15 -1.96
CA PRO A 62 -1.26 -17.37 -2.05
C PRO A 62 -0.44 -17.37 -3.34
N LEU A 63 0.89 -17.37 -3.24
CA LEU A 63 1.78 -17.33 -4.40
C LEU A 63 2.02 -18.69 -5.05
N ALA A 64 1.83 -19.78 -4.31
CA ALA A 64 2.24 -21.11 -4.75
C ALA A 64 1.42 -21.57 -5.96
N PHE A 65 2.08 -22.27 -6.90
CA PHE A 65 1.35 -22.91 -7.98
C PHE A 65 0.37 -23.93 -7.40
N ASN A 66 -0.86 -23.93 -7.90
CA ASN A 66 -1.87 -24.92 -7.52
C ASN A 66 -2.30 -25.72 -8.76
N PRO A 67 -1.91 -27.01 -8.89
CA PRO A 67 -2.29 -27.84 -10.03
C PRO A 67 -3.80 -28.09 -10.13
N GLU A 68 -4.51 -28.04 -9.01
CA GLU A 68 -5.96 -28.29 -8.91
C GLU A 68 -6.80 -27.04 -9.19
N ALA A 69 -6.18 -25.88 -9.36
CA ALA A 69 -6.90 -24.64 -9.59
C ALA A 69 -7.67 -24.68 -10.91
N VAL A 70 -8.95 -24.30 -10.84
CA VAL A 70 -9.89 -24.25 -11.99
C VAL A 70 -10.23 -22.82 -12.41
N SER A 71 -9.80 -21.82 -11.64
CA SER A 71 -10.13 -20.40 -11.83
C SER A 71 -9.06 -19.51 -11.19
N PRO A 72 -8.98 -18.20 -11.52
CA PRO A 72 -8.02 -17.28 -10.91
C PRO A 72 -8.03 -17.30 -9.37
N PRO A 73 -9.19 -17.23 -8.68
CA PRO A 73 -9.22 -17.21 -7.21
C PRO A 73 -8.74 -18.49 -6.52
N THR A 74 -8.71 -19.62 -7.25
CA THR A 74 -8.31 -20.93 -6.69
C THR A 74 -6.85 -21.28 -6.96
N GLY A 75 -6.14 -20.42 -7.71
CA GLY A 75 -4.75 -20.61 -8.06
C GLY A 75 -3.77 -19.74 -7.30
N GLY A 76 -2.48 -19.93 -7.61
CA GLY A 76 -1.43 -18.96 -7.31
C GLY A 76 -1.78 -17.59 -7.88
N GLN A 77 -1.66 -16.56 -7.04
CA GLN A 77 -1.95 -15.18 -7.38
C GLN A 77 -0.88 -14.29 -6.75
N TYR A 78 -0.47 -13.26 -7.49
CA TYR A 78 0.48 -12.26 -7.04
C TYR A 78 -0.23 -10.91 -6.99
N GLN A 79 -0.15 -10.24 -5.84
CA GLN A 79 -0.59 -8.85 -5.73
C GLN A 79 0.37 -8.04 -4.85
N MET A 80 0.79 -6.90 -5.38
CA MET A 80 1.70 -5.97 -4.70
C MET A 80 1.18 -4.55 -4.89
N PHE A 81 1.15 -3.75 -3.85
CA PHE A 81 0.84 -2.32 -3.94
C PHE A 81 2.12 -1.50 -3.93
N ILE A 82 2.16 -0.47 -4.77
CA ILE A 82 3.14 0.60 -4.70
C ILE A 82 2.44 1.94 -4.47
N GLN A 83 3.02 2.80 -3.64
CA GLN A 83 2.46 4.10 -3.30
C GLN A 83 3.38 5.24 -3.77
N ALA A 84 2.76 6.32 -4.25
CA ALA A 84 3.43 7.56 -4.57
C ALA A 84 4.24 8.11 -3.37
N VAL A 85 5.46 8.57 -3.64
CA VAL A 85 6.28 9.32 -2.66
C VAL A 85 6.87 10.61 -3.25
N ALA A 86 6.61 10.86 -4.54
CA ALA A 86 7.02 12.10 -5.19
C ALA A 86 6.11 13.25 -4.74
N ALA A 87 6.70 14.43 -4.51
CA ALA A 87 5.92 15.62 -4.18
C ALA A 87 4.93 15.94 -5.31
N GLY A 88 3.65 16.11 -4.97
CA GLY A 88 2.58 16.39 -5.92
C GLY A 88 1.93 15.16 -6.58
N ASP A 89 2.41 13.95 -6.28
CA ASP A 89 1.72 12.71 -6.65
C ASP A 89 1.05 12.09 -5.42
N ARG A 90 -0.10 11.44 -5.62
CA ARG A 90 -0.90 10.84 -4.55
C ARG A 90 -1.60 9.57 -5.03
N GLY A 91 -1.76 8.62 -4.11
CA GLY A 91 -2.42 7.35 -4.37
C GLY A 91 -1.43 6.18 -4.40
N GLY A 92 -2.00 4.99 -4.57
CA GLY A 92 -1.23 3.80 -4.84
C GLY A 92 -1.82 2.96 -5.96
N THR A 93 -1.09 1.96 -6.39
CA THR A 93 -1.46 1.12 -7.53
C THR A 93 -1.11 -0.32 -7.26
N ALA A 94 -2.08 -1.21 -7.47
CA ALA A 94 -1.85 -2.64 -7.40
C ALA A 94 -1.22 -3.15 -8.70
N LEU A 95 -0.23 -4.01 -8.56
CA LEU A 95 0.26 -4.92 -9.59
C LEU A 95 -0.39 -6.28 -9.33
N TYR A 96 -0.98 -6.89 -10.35
CA TYR A 96 -1.70 -8.15 -10.19
C TYR A 96 -1.40 -9.17 -11.29
N MET A 97 -1.22 -10.43 -10.89
CA MET A 97 -1.14 -11.60 -11.76
C MET A 97 -1.86 -12.79 -11.14
N ALA A 98 -2.36 -13.70 -11.98
CA ALA A 98 -2.92 -14.98 -11.55
C ALA A 98 -2.43 -16.11 -12.45
N GLN A 99 -2.16 -17.27 -11.86
CA GLN A 99 -1.73 -18.45 -12.61
C GLN A 99 -2.81 -18.95 -13.58
N ARG A 100 -4.09 -18.71 -13.23
CA ARG A 100 -5.25 -19.12 -14.02
C ARG A 100 -5.95 -17.91 -14.59
N SER A 101 -6.62 -18.12 -15.71
CA SER A 101 -7.44 -17.15 -16.42
C SER A 101 -8.87 -17.67 -16.55
N PHE A 102 -9.82 -16.75 -16.69
CA PHE A 102 -11.15 -17.09 -17.19
C PHE A 102 -11.16 -17.35 -18.71
N LEU A 103 -10.07 -17.01 -19.41
CA LEU A 103 -9.92 -17.23 -20.84
C LEU A 103 -9.27 -18.59 -21.11
N SER A 104 -9.85 -19.35 -22.03
CA SER A 104 -9.31 -20.65 -22.44
C SER A 104 -7.90 -20.50 -23.03
N GLY A 105 -7.00 -21.41 -22.65
CA GLY A 105 -5.61 -21.43 -23.12
C GLY A 105 -4.70 -20.35 -22.54
N GLN A 106 -5.16 -19.58 -21.56
CA GLN A 106 -4.41 -18.47 -20.93
C GLN A 106 -3.97 -18.80 -19.51
N ASN A 107 -3.71 -20.08 -19.23
CA ASN A 107 -3.27 -20.53 -17.92
C ASN A 107 -1.77 -20.81 -17.96
N TYR A 108 -1.06 -20.39 -16.92
CA TYR A 108 0.31 -20.82 -16.68
C TYR A 108 0.34 -22.30 -16.31
N ASP A 109 1.36 -23.01 -16.77
CA ASP A 109 1.80 -24.26 -16.16
C ASP A 109 2.74 -23.94 -14.98
N GLU A 110 3.22 -24.98 -14.28
CA GLU A 110 4.07 -24.79 -13.10
C GLU A 110 5.38 -24.06 -13.45
N ALA A 111 6.05 -24.47 -14.53
CA ALA A 111 7.31 -23.87 -14.96
C ALA A 111 7.14 -22.39 -15.36
N GLY A 112 6.10 -22.08 -16.13
CA GLY A 112 5.74 -20.73 -16.52
C GLY A 112 5.43 -19.86 -15.30
N TRP A 113 4.58 -20.33 -14.38
CA TRP A 113 4.25 -19.57 -13.18
C TRP A 113 5.49 -19.30 -12.30
N LEU A 114 6.36 -20.30 -12.11
CA LEU A 114 7.60 -20.12 -11.36
C LEU A 114 8.55 -19.12 -12.05
N SER A 115 8.63 -19.14 -13.38
CA SER A 115 9.40 -18.16 -14.16
C SER A 115 8.85 -16.73 -13.95
N GLU A 116 7.54 -16.57 -13.98
CA GLU A 116 6.91 -15.27 -13.72
C GLU A 116 7.15 -14.79 -12.29
N MET A 117 7.02 -15.68 -11.29
CA MET A 117 7.35 -15.35 -9.90
C MET A 117 8.81 -14.96 -9.74
N GLN A 118 9.73 -15.54 -10.51
CA GLN A 118 11.13 -15.10 -10.53
C GLN A 118 11.26 -13.68 -11.10
N ARG A 119 10.58 -13.38 -12.20
CA ARG A 119 10.64 -12.09 -12.91
C ARG A 119 10.10 -10.94 -12.07
N VAL A 120 8.97 -11.12 -11.39
CA VAL A 120 8.31 -10.01 -10.67
C VAL A 120 8.74 -9.87 -9.21
N ARG A 121 9.44 -10.86 -8.65
CA ARG A 121 9.87 -10.85 -7.23
C ARG A 121 11.35 -10.60 -7.02
N PHE A 122 12.17 -10.66 -8.06
CA PHE A 122 13.62 -10.52 -7.94
C PHE A 122 14.16 -9.52 -8.95
N ASP A 123 15.17 -8.75 -8.55
CA ASP A 123 15.96 -7.95 -9.47
C ASP A 123 16.96 -8.80 -10.27
N GLU A 124 17.66 -8.17 -11.20
CA GLU A 124 18.67 -8.81 -12.06
C GLU A 124 19.83 -9.46 -11.29
N ASN A 125 20.06 -9.04 -10.04
CA ASN A 125 21.11 -9.57 -9.17
C ASN A 125 20.58 -10.69 -8.24
N GLY A 126 19.31 -11.08 -8.39
CA GLY A 126 18.66 -12.09 -7.55
C GLY A 126 18.26 -11.58 -6.17
N ARG A 127 18.27 -10.26 -5.92
CA ARG A 127 17.72 -9.70 -4.69
C ARG A 127 16.21 -9.68 -4.80
N ARG A 128 15.57 -10.28 -3.81
CA ARG A 128 14.12 -10.25 -3.68
C ARG A 128 13.61 -8.82 -3.38
N PHE A 129 12.61 -8.34 -4.10
CA PHE A 129 11.86 -7.13 -3.75
C PHE A 129 11.12 -7.32 -2.42
N ARG A 130 11.07 -6.27 -1.60
CA ARG A 130 10.43 -6.27 -0.29
C ARG A 130 9.65 -4.99 -0.06
N LYS A 131 8.66 -5.04 0.84
CA LYS A 131 8.01 -3.83 1.36
C LYS A 131 9.03 -2.82 1.88
N GLY A 132 8.83 -1.55 1.56
CA GLY A 132 9.76 -0.45 1.84
C GLY A 132 10.87 -0.26 0.79
N ASP A 133 10.89 -1.01 -0.32
CA ASP A 133 11.73 -0.70 -1.47
C ASP A 133 11.06 0.35 -2.37
N LEU A 134 11.85 1.26 -2.93
CA LEU A 134 11.42 2.15 -4.00
C LEU A 134 11.65 1.46 -5.35
N VAL A 135 10.60 1.32 -6.14
CA VAL A 135 10.64 0.64 -7.44
C VAL A 135 10.05 1.51 -8.54
N GLU A 136 10.47 1.24 -9.77
CA GLU A 136 9.85 1.73 -10.99
C GLU A 136 9.25 0.54 -11.73
N VAL A 137 8.00 0.68 -12.14
CA VAL A 137 7.25 -0.37 -12.84
C VAL A 137 7.04 0.08 -14.27
N THR A 138 7.51 -0.70 -15.24
CA THR A 138 7.17 -0.50 -16.65
C THR A 138 5.93 -1.33 -16.97
N ALA A 139 4.80 -0.67 -17.15
CA ALA A 139 3.52 -1.30 -17.46
C ALA A 139 3.24 -1.30 -18.97
N ARG A 140 2.86 -2.47 -19.48
CA ARG A 140 2.38 -2.64 -20.87
C ARG A 140 0.88 -2.90 -20.93
N LYS A 141 0.28 -3.18 -19.78
CA LYS A 141 -1.16 -3.38 -19.62
C LYS A 141 -1.61 -2.94 -18.24
N ALA A 142 -2.81 -2.38 -18.18
CA ALA A 142 -3.54 -2.06 -16.97
C ALA A 142 -5.02 -2.32 -17.19
N LEU A 143 -5.75 -2.67 -16.14
CA LEU A 143 -7.19 -2.93 -16.17
C LEU A 143 -7.90 -2.13 -15.09
N PHE A 144 -9.04 -1.55 -15.46
CA PHE A 144 -9.96 -0.95 -14.52
C PHE A 144 -10.84 -2.03 -13.88
N TYR A 145 -10.96 -2.01 -12.56
CA TYR A 145 -11.79 -2.92 -11.79
C TYR A 145 -12.35 -2.19 -10.57
N ASN A 146 -13.68 -2.10 -10.46
CA ASN A 146 -14.40 -1.59 -9.30
C ASN A 146 -13.75 -0.31 -8.69
N GLY A 147 -13.64 0.75 -9.49
CA GLY A 147 -13.25 2.07 -9.00
C GLY A 147 -11.73 2.34 -8.98
N LYS A 148 -10.90 1.33 -9.23
CA LYS A 148 -9.43 1.49 -9.36
C LYS A 148 -8.88 0.92 -10.66
N ARG A 149 -7.70 1.40 -11.06
CA ARG A 149 -6.94 0.83 -12.18
C ARG A 149 -5.70 0.10 -11.67
N ASN A 150 -5.58 -1.17 -12.01
CA ASN A 150 -4.45 -2.02 -11.60
C ASN A 150 -3.52 -2.21 -12.79
N ILE A 151 -2.20 -2.21 -12.55
CA ILE A 151 -1.25 -2.79 -13.48
C ILE A 151 -1.46 -4.30 -13.44
N ASN A 152 -1.80 -4.89 -14.57
CA ASN A 152 -2.30 -6.26 -14.62
C ASN A 152 -2.01 -6.86 -15.99
N GLU A 153 -1.62 -8.13 -16.02
CA GLU A 153 -1.34 -8.86 -17.28
C GLU A 153 -2.61 -9.33 -18.03
N ALA A 154 -3.76 -8.78 -17.63
CA ALA A 154 -5.11 -9.17 -18.07
C ALA A 154 -5.43 -10.65 -17.89
N HIS A 155 -4.79 -11.30 -16.93
CA HIS A 155 -4.86 -12.75 -16.72
C HIS A 155 -4.52 -13.53 -18.00
N ARG A 156 -3.48 -13.11 -18.72
CA ARG A 156 -3.00 -13.77 -19.95
C ARG A 156 -1.53 -14.07 -19.85
N ILE A 157 -1.10 -15.14 -20.51
CA ILE A 157 0.31 -15.55 -20.61
C ILE A 157 1.03 -14.84 -21.77
N ASP A 158 0.41 -13.80 -22.35
CA ASP A 158 0.96 -13.03 -23.46
C ASP A 158 2.06 -12.09 -22.95
N PRO A 159 3.34 -12.28 -23.34
CA PRO A 159 4.44 -11.44 -22.87
C PRO A 159 4.26 -9.95 -23.16
N ASN A 160 3.41 -9.58 -24.13
CA ASN A 160 3.10 -8.17 -24.40
C ASN A 160 2.30 -7.50 -23.28
N ASN A 161 1.67 -8.28 -22.40
CA ASN A 161 0.96 -7.77 -21.23
C ASN A 161 1.85 -7.64 -19.99
N ASN A 162 3.08 -8.16 -20.03
CA ASN A 162 3.96 -8.18 -18.87
C ASN A 162 4.23 -6.77 -18.35
N PHE A 163 4.37 -6.66 -17.03
CA PHE A 163 4.94 -5.48 -16.39
C PHE A 163 6.27 -5.83 -15.76
N ASP A 164 7.27 -4.96 -15.85
CA ASP A 164 8.58 -5.20 -15.25
C ASP A 164 8.77 -4.32 -14.02
N VAL A 165 9.38 -4.87 -12.97
CA VAL A 165 9.68 -4.16 -11.72
C VAL A 165 11.19 -3.97 -11.66
N ALA A 166 11.63 -2.72 -11.56
CA ALA A 166 13.04 -2.37 -11.40
C ALA A 166 13.29 -1.72 -10.04
N LEU A 167 14.33 -2.18 -9.33
CA LEU A 167 14.74 -1.56 -8.07
C LEU A 167 15.34 -0.18 -8.36
N VAL A 168 14.76 0.87 -7.79
CA VAL A 168 15.35 2.22 -7.81
C VAL A 168 16.24 2.41 -6.59
N LYS A 169 15.71 2.08 -5.41
CA LYS A 169 16.45 2.20 -4.15
C LYS A 169 15.92 1.20 -3.11
N PRO A 170 16.78 0.33 -2.55
CA PRO A 170 16.36 -0.60 -1.52
C PRO A 170 16.11 0.09 -0.18
N ASN A 171 15.20 -0.47 0.63
CA ASN A 171 15.01 -0.15 2.05
C ASN A 171 14.84 1.36 2.33
N VAL A 172 14.02 2.07 1.55
CA VAL A 172 13.67 3.47 1.85
C VAL A 172 12.70 3.60 3.03
N GLY A 173 12.13 2.48 3.47
CA GLY A 173 11.11 2.44 4.52
C GLY A 173 9.70 2.56 3.93
N LEU A 174 8.69 2.21 4.71
CA LEU A 174 7.31 2.44 4.31
C LEU A 174 6.96 3.93 4.40
N PRO A 175 6.08 4.45 3.52
CA PRO A 175 5.50 5.77 3.72
C PRO A 175 4.83 5.84 5.11
N GLN A 176 4.94 7.01 5.76
CA GLN A 176 4.21 7.27 6.99
C GLN A 176 2.72 7.07 6.71
N ALA A 177 2.04 6.29 7.55
CA ALA A 177 0.60 6.11 7.43
C ALA A 177 -0.11 7.42 7.77
N GLU A 178 -0.98 7.88 6.88
CA GLU A 178 -1.86 9.00 7.18
C GLU A 178 -2.96 8.54 8.14
N ALA A 179 -3.17 9.30 9.22
CA ALA A 179 -4.22 9.02 10.18
C ALA A 179 -5.58 9.44 9.61
N ILE A 180 -6.53 8.52 9.62
CA ILE A 180 -7.90 8.71 9.17
C ILE A 180 -8.87 8.09 10.17
N THR A 181 -10.13 8.46 10.06
CA THR A 181 -11.26 7.88 10.78
C THR A 181 -12.29 7.37 9.78
N LEU A 182 -13.33 6.67 10.26
CA LEU A 182 -14.43 6.28 9.36
C LEU A 182 -15.22 7.47 8.83
N ALA A 183 -15.18 8.64 9.49
CA ALA A 183 -15.83 9.85 9.01
C ALA A 183 -15.18 10.42 7.73
N ASP A 184 -13.91 10.08 7.47
CA ASP A 184 -13.21 10.48 6.25
C ASP A 184 -13.65 9.66 5.03
N LEU A 185 -14.17 8.45 5.28
CA LEU A 185 -14.57 7.49 4.25
C LEU A 185 -16.08 7.38 4.07
N LYS A 186 -16.85 7.78 5.10
CA LYS A 186 -18.29 7.55 5.16
C LYS A 186 -19.09 8.68 5.79
N THR A 187 -20.30 8.86 5.28
CA THR A 187 -21.30 9.80 5.83
C THR A 187 -21.78 9.36 7.21
N ALA A 188 -22.62 10.17 7.86
CA ALA A 188 -23.24 9.79 9.14
C ALA A 188 -24.21 8.60 9.02
N ASP A 189 -24.72 8.31 7.82
CA ASP A 189 -25.64 7.20 7.55
C ASP A 189 -24.91 5.92 7.11
N ASP A 190 -23.58 5.84 7.32
CA ASP A 190 -22.71 4.72 6.92
C ASP A 190 -22.58 4.49 5.39
N GLU A 191 -22.94 5.50 4.59
CA GLU A 191 -22.75 5.50 3.14
C GLU A 191 -21.34 5.95 2.75
N ALA A 192 -20.78 5.38 1.68
CA ALA A 192 -19.45 5.76 1.20
C ALA A 192 -19.42 7.22 0.71
N ILE A 193 -18.36 7.95 1.07
CA ILE A 193 -18.04 9.25 0.46
C ILE A 193 -17.26 8.95 -0.82
N PHE A 194 -17.89 9.27 -1.95
CA PHE A 194 -17.31 9.20 -3.29
C PHE A 194 -16.95 10.61 -3.76
N ASP A 195 -15.70 10.80 -4.17
CA ASP A 195 -15.22 12.05 -4.75
C ASP A 195 -14.36 11.82 -5.99
N ALA A 196 -14.92 12.13 -7.16
CA ALA A 196 -14.20 11.98 -8.43
C ALA A 196 -13.00 12.92 -8.58
N THR A 197 -12.93 14.01 -7.82
CA THR A 197 -11.75 14.88 -7.78
C THR A 197 -10.62 14.28 -6.95
N ARG A 198 -10.92 13.23 -6.16
CA ARG A 198 -9.99 12.55 -5.26
C ARG A 198 -9.39 13.46 -4.18
N GLU A 199 -10.08 14.55 -3.84
CA GLU A 199 -9.68 15.45 -2.75
C GLU A 199 -10.20 14.96 -1.39
N THR A 200 -11.27 14.16 -1.39
CA THR A 200 -11.90 13.56 -0.20
C THR A 200 -12.33 12.11 -0.47
N GLY A 201 -12.96 11.45 0.51
CA GLY A 201 -13.53 10.12 0.32
C GLY A 201 -12.49 9.01 0.14
N GLY A 202 -12.96 7.81 -0.18
CA GLY A 202 -12.07 6.65 -0.32
C GLY A 202 -11.08 6.76 -1.48
N GLU A 203 -11.41 7.54 -2.51
CA GLU A 203 -10.56 7.82 -3.65
C GLU A 203 -9.29 8.55 -3.22
N HIS A 204 -9.39 9.49 -2.28
CA HIS A 204 -8.25 10.27 -1.82
C HIS A 204 -7.12 9.42 -1.23
N TRP A 205 -7.44 8.29 -0.59
CA TRP A 205 -6.47 7.38 0.04
C TRP A 205 -6.33 6.02 -0.67
N GLN A 206 -6.97 5.84 -1.83
CA GLN A 206 -6.98 4.55 -2.51
C GLN A 206 -5.57 4.07 -2.89
N GLY A 207 -5.26 2.83 -2.50
CA GLY A 207 -3.96 2.19 -2.68
C GLY A 207 -2.87 2.70 -1.72
N MET A 208 -3.20 3.59 -0.79
CA MET A 208 -2.24 4.18 0.15
C MET A 208 -2.24 3.46 1.50
N ARG A 209 -1.10 3.54 2.18
CA ARG A 209 -0.96 3.14 3.57
C ARG A 209 -1.59 4.20 4.47
N VAL A 210 -2.61 3.79 5.23
CA VAL A 210 -3.35 4.64 6.17
C VAL A 210 -3.43 3.97 7.54
N ARG A 211 -3.64 4.78 8.57
CA ARG A 211 -3.96 4.33 9.92
C ARG A 211 -5.41 4.72 10.22
N LEU A 212 -6.27 3.72 10.34
CA LEU A 212 -7.66 3.90 10.72
C LEU A 212 -7.79 3.88 12.24
N ASP A 213 -8.15 5.02 12.81
CA ASP A 213 -8.25 5.26 14.26
C ASP A 213 -9.71 5.13 14.76
N GLY A 214 -9.86 4.81 16.05
CA GLY A 214 -11.14 4.91 16.75
C GLY A 214 -12.14 3.78 16.46
N ILE A 215 -11.66 2.61 16.03
CA ILE A 215 -12.50 1.49 15.63
C ILE A 215 -12.54 0.37 16.66
N ARG A 216 -13.61 -0.43 16.63
CA ARG A 216 -13.79 -1.68 17.37
C ARG A 216 -14.22 -2.78 16.42
N LEU A 217 -13.79 -4.01 16.66
CA LEU A 217 -14.30 -5.16 15.89
C LEU A 217 -15.76 -5.40 16.27
N THR A 218 -16.63 -5.60 15.28
CA THR A 218 -18.00 -6.08 15.51
C THR A 218 -18.04 -7.60 15.60
N ASP A 219 -17.10 -8.28 14.94
CA ASP A 219 -16.85 -9.72 15.01
C ASP A 219 -15.39 -10.05 14.67
N THR A 220 -14.98 -11.29 14.99
CA THR A 220 -13.63 -11.81 14.73
C THR A 220 -13.64 -12.97 13.72
N ASN A 221 -14.71 -13.14 12.94
CA ASN A 221 -14.96 -14.37 12.17
C ASN A 221 -13.87 -14.66 11.11
N GLY A 222 -13.33 -13.61 10.49
CA GLY A 222 -12.29 -13.74 9.49
C GLY A 222 -10.86 -13.72 10.03
N TRP A 223 -10.69 -13.59 11.33
CA TRP A 223 -9.37 -13.55 11.95
C TRP A 223 -8.67 -14.91 11.81
N GLY A 224 -7.41 -14.89 11.36
CA GLY A 224 -6.61 -16.11 11.14
C GLY A 224 -7.13 -17.05 10.04
N LYS A 225 -8.11 -16.63 9.23
CA LYS A 225 -8.57 -17.42 8.06
C LYS A 225 -7.55 -17.37 6.93
N ALA A 226 -7.59 -18.35 6.03
CA ALA A 226 -6.69 -18.42 4.88
C ALA A 226 -7.38 -18.06 3.55
N ALA A 227 -8.63 -18.50 3.36
CA ALA A 227 -9.38 -18.24 2.13
C ALA A 227 -9.71 -16.75 2.00
N TRP A 228 -9.47 -16.15 0.83
CA TRP A 228 -9.65 -14.71 0.60
C TRP A 228 -11.04 -14.19 1.04
N GLY A 229 -12.10 -14.90 0.65
CA GLY A 229 -13.48 -14.55 0.99
C GLY A 229 -13.83 -14.70 2.47
N GLU A 230 -13.04 -15.46 3.24
CA GLU A 230 -13.24 -15.68 4.67
C GLU A 230 -12.40 -14.73 5.52
N ARG A 231 -11.36 -14.08 4.97
CA ARG A 231 -10.45 -13.16 5.67
C ARG A 231 -11.07 -11.79 5.92
N ILE A 232 -12.30 -11.77 6.43
CA ILE A 232 -13.10 -10.56 6.63
C ILE A 232 -13.46 -10.42 8.10
N CYS A 233 -13.07 -9.31 8.70
CA CYS A 233 -13.62 -8.83 9.96
C CYS A 233 -14.28 -7.48 9.74
N TRP A 234 -15.43 -7.24 10.36
CA TRP A 234 -16.04 -5.91 10.36
C TRP A 234 -15.56 -5.10 11.55
N ALA A 235 -15.31 -3.82 11.32
CA ALA A 235 -14.99 -2.86 12.38
C ALA A 235 -15.93 -1.65 12.28
N ALA A 236 -16.23 -1.05 13.43
CA ALA A 236 -17.10 0.12 13.53
C ALA A 236 -16.56 1.18 14.49
N ASP A 237 -16.92 2.44 14.24
CA ASP A 237 -16.69 3.56 15.17
C ASP A 237 -17.82 3.65 16.23
N ASP A 238 -17.76 4.65 17.10
CA ASP A 238 -18.79 4.89 18.14
C ASP A 238 -20.08 5.53 17.61
N THR A 239 -20.08 5.99 16.36
CA THR A 239 -21.23 6.59 15.68
C THR A 239 -22.00 5.58 14.81
N GLY A 240 -21.47 4.36 14.66
CA GLY A 240 -22.10 3.28 13.90
C GLY A 240 -21.64 3.16 12.46
N ARG A 241 -20.64 3.96 12.02
CA ARG A 241 -20.01 3.71 10.72
C ARG A 241 -19.21 2.43 10.77
N SER A 242 -19.13 1.72 9.65
CA SER A 242 -18.48 0.42 9.54
C SER A 242 -17.52 0.36 8.35
N LEU A 243 -16.46 -0.45 8.46
CA LEU A 243 -15.56 -0.77 7.35
C LEU A 243 -15.12 -2.23 7.44
N LEU A 244 -14.96 -2.84 6.26
CA LEU A 244 -14.37 -4.16 6.14
C LEU A 244 -12.86 -4.08 6.41
N LEU A 245 -12.39 -4.89 7.34
CA LEU A 245 -10.97 -5.19 7.53
C LEU A 245 -10.65 -6.53 6.86
N ARG A 246 -9.80 -6.48 5.83
CA ARG A 246 -9.29 -7.66 5.11
C ARG A 246 -8.04 -8.15 5.81
N MET A 247 -8.10 -9.35 6.38
CA MET A 247 -6.99 -9.92 7.16
C MET A 247 -5.86 -10.41 6.24
N PRO A 248 -4.59 -10.21 6.65
CA PRO A 248 -3.45 -10.77 5.93
C PRO A 248 -3.34 -12.28 6.18
N LEU A 249 -2.47 -12.94 5.41
CA LEU A 249 -2.02 -14.31 5.68
C LEU A 249 -0.97 -14.36 6.80
N THR A 250 -0.37 -13.21 7.14
CA THR A 250 0.55 -13.08 8.26
C THR A 250 -0.22 -13.09 9.57
N ASP A 251 0.34 -13.74 10.59
CA ASP A 251 -0.24 -13.76 11.92
C ASP A 251 -0.13 -12.37 12.57
N LEU A 252 -1.27 -11.80 12.96
CA LEU A 252 -1.38 -10.53 13.67
C LEU A 252 -1.50 -10.71 15.19
N GLY A 253 -1.41 -11.95 15.69
CA GLY A 253 -1.68 -12.31 17.07
C GLY A 253 -3.16 -12.54 17.34
N GLU A 254 -3.56 -12.48 18.60
CA GLU A 254 -4.97 -12.62 19.00
C GLU A 254 -5.78 -11.37 18.59
N PRO A 255 -7.06 -11.53 18.19
CA PRO A 255 -7.91 -10.40 17.86
C PRO A 255 -8.15 -9.50 19.09
N PRO A 256 -8.20 -8.16 18.92
CA PRO A 256 -8.75 -7.28 19.94
C PRO A 256 -10.17 -7.73 20.33
N ALA A 257 -10.51 -7.63 21.62
CA ALA A 257 -11.88 -7.87 22.05
C ALA A 257 -12.83 -6.86 21.36
N THR A 258 -14.07 -7.27 21.06
CA THR A 258 -15.07 -6.43 20.37
C THR A 258 -15.46 -5.16 21.14
N THR A 259 -15.12 -5.09 22.42
CA THR A 259 -15.30 -3.91 23.27
C THR A 259 -14.09 -2.96 23.26
N THR A 260 -12.94 -3.37 22.73
CA THR A 260 -11.68 -2.63 22.78
C THR A 260 -11.55 -1.73 21.57
N VAL A 261 -11.37 -0.43 21.80
CA VAL A 261 -11.03 0.54 20.75
C VAL A 261 -9.55 0.42 20.40
N PHE A 262 -9.24 0.35 19.10
CA PHE A 262 -7.89 0.21 18.59
C PHE A 262 -7.71 0.98 17.28
N SER A 263 -6.48 0.96 16.75
CA SER A 263 -6.14 1.43 15.42
C SER A 263 -5.62 0.29 14.55
N ALA A 264 -5.97 0.32 13.26
CA ALA A 264 -5.44 -0.58 12.26
C ALA A 264 -4.64 0.20 11.22
N THR A 265 -3.40 -0.22 10.95
CA THR A 265 -2.64 0.32 9.82
C THR A 265 -2.66 -0.68 8.68
N GLY A 266 -2.92 -0.18 7.48
CA GLY A 266 -3.09 -1.02 6.32
C GLY A 266 -3.17 -0.24 5.02
N ILE A 267 -3.46 -0.95 3.93
CA ILE A 267 -3.63 -0.38 2.60
C ILE A 267 -5.12 -0.16 2.38
N LEU A 268 -5.56 1.08 2.16
CA LEU A 268 -6.94 1.33 1.79
C LEU A 268 -7.15 0.85 0.36
N ASN A 269 -8.04 -0.12 0.19
CA ASN A 269 -8.30 -0.80 -1.07
C ASN A 269 -9.77 -0.68 -1.45
N GLN A 270 -10.09 -0.94 -2.72
CA GLN A 270 -11.47 -0.99 -3.22
C GLN A 270 -11.69 -2.28 -3.99
N GLU A 271 -12.67 -3.08 -3.58
CA GLU A 271 -13.00 -4.36 -4.23
C GLU A 271 -14.50 -4.50 -4.55
N GLY A 272 -15.37 -3.69 -3.93
CA GLY A 272 -16.82 -3.91 -3.98
C GLY A 272 -17.57 -3.28 -5.17
N SER A 273 -17.31 -2.00 -5.50
CA SER A 273 -18.02 -1.30 -6.59
C SER A 273 -17.20 -0.15 -7.14
N SER A 274 -17.71 0.57 -8.15
CA SER A 274 -17.03 1.71 -8.76
C SER A 274 -16.96 2.97 -7.88
N THR A 275 -17.87 3.11 -6.91
CA THR A 275 -18.01 4.33 -6.10
C THR A 275 -18.05 4.05 -4.60
N ALA A 276 -17.92 2.79 -4.19
CA ALA A 276 -17.96 2.34 -2.80
C ALA A 276 -17.18 1.02 -2.66
N GLY A 277 -17.42 0.28 -1.58
CA GLY A 277 -16.79 -1.03 -1.38
C GLY A 277 -15.32 -0.93 -1.01
N TYR A 278 -14.98 0.11 -0.24
CA TYR A 278 -13.69 0.29 0.39
C TYR A 278 -13.46 -0.75 1.49
N GLU A 279 -12.22 -1.19 1.60
CA GLU A 279 -11.75 -2.07 2.66
C GLU A 279 -10.35 -1.68 3.08
N LEU A 280 -9.96 -2.03 4.31
CA LEU A 280 -8.59 -1.90 4.76
C LEU A 280 -7.92 -3.27 4.70
N PHE A 281 -6.92 -3.45 3.84
CA PHE A 281 -6.02 -4.60 3.94
C PHE A 281 -5.06 -4.38 5.12
N VAL A 282 -5.29 -5.09 6.21
CA VAL A 282 -4.60 -4.86 7.47
C VAL A 282 -3.17 -5.39 7.42
N GLN A 283 -2.23 -4.56 7.85
CA GLN A 283 -0.82 -4.91 7.98
C GLN A 283 -0.38 -4.96 9.43
N GLU A 284 -0.93 -4.07 10.26
CA GLU A 284 -0.59 -3.93 11.68
C GLU A 284 -1.85 -3.61 12.48
N ILE A 285 -1.97 -4.23 13.64
CA ILE A 285 -3.00 -3.94 14.65
C ILE A 285 -2.27 -3.49 15.90
N GLY A 286 -2.70 -2.39 16.49
CA GLY A 286 -2.18 -2.03 17.80
C GLY A 286 -2.54 -0.62 18.23
N PRO A 287 -2.14 -0.27 19.47
CA PRO A 287 -1.93 1.13 19.79
C PRO A 287 -0.86 1.69 18.85
N VAL A 288 -1.20 2.56 17.90
CA VAL A 288 -0.16 3.21 17.13
C VAL A 288 0.40 4.35 17.95
N LEU A 289 1.57 4.09 18.54
CA LEU A 289 2.50 5.10 19.00
C LEU A 289 2.95 5.93 17.80
N ASP A 290 2.58 7.21 17.75
CA ASP A 290 3.16 8.18 16.82
C ASP A 290 4.21 9.01 17.55
N ILE A 291 5.37 9.19 16.93
CA ILE A 291 6.51 9.90 17.50
C ILE A 291 6.73 11.16 16.67
N GLY A 292 6.35 12.31 17.23
CA GLY A 292 6.45 13.64 16.61
C GLY A 292 7.41 14.58 17.34
N ARG A 293 7.46 15.83 16.89
CA ARG A 293 8.06 16.95 17.66
C ARG A 293 6.96 17.68 18.42
N GLY A 294 7.14 17.84 19.73
CA GLY A 294 6.28 18.67 20.56
C GLY A 294 6.43 20.15 20.21
N SER A 295 5.44 20.96 20.59
CA SER A 295 5.41 22.41 20.32
C SER A 295 6.60 23.19 20.90
N GLY A 296 7.31 22.63 21.89
CA GLY A 296 8.54 23.16 22.48
C GLY A 296 9.85 22.61 21.90
N GLY A 297 9.83 21.77 20.86
CA GLY A 297 11.02 21.17 20.25
C GLY A 297 11.49 19.83 20.83
N GLY A 298 10.81 19.30 21.86
CA GLY A 298 11.01 17.95 22.40
C GLY A 298 10.34 16.85 21.56
N VAL A 299 10.46 15.59 21.99
CA VAL A 299 9.76 14.44 21.36
C VAL A 299 8.33 14.37 21.90
N ALA A 300 7.34 14.28 21.02
CA ALA A 300 5.95 13.99 21.41
C ALA A 300 5.64 12.53 21.06
N VAL A 301 4.99 11.82 21.96
CA VAL A 301 4.50 10.46 21.72
C VAL A 301 2.98 10.47 21.86
N SER A 302 2.25 10.31 20.77
CA SER A 302 0.78 10.25 20.77
C SER A 302 0.31 8.81 20.54
N PHE A 303 -0.89 8.49 21.03
CA PHE A 303 -1.51 7.19 20.83
C PHE A 303 -3.03 7.31 20.97
N SER A 304 -3.77 6.38 20.37
CA SER A 304 -5.17 6.59 19.99
C SER A 304 -6.24 6.13 21.01
N SER A 305 -5.90 5.74 22.24
CA SER A 305 -6.90 5.52 23.30
C SER A 305 -6.32 5.51 24.72
N ASP A 306 -7.19 5.57 25.74
CA ASP A 306 -6.82 5.33 27.15
C ASP A 306 -6.39 3.86 27.34
N TYR A 307 -5.08 3.59 27.25
CA TYR A 307 -4.54 2.24 27.44
C TYR A 307 -4.38 1.90 28.92
N ALA A 308 -5.44 1.37 29.52
CA ALA A 308 -5.37 0.80 30.86
C ALA A 308 -4.25 -0.26 30.94
N GLY A 309 -3.34 -0.11 31.92
CA GLY A 309 -2.24 -1.06 32.17
C GLY A 309 -0.92 -0.79 31.45
N TYR A 310 -0.82 0.26 30.63
CA TYR A 310 0.45 0.67 30.01
C TYR A 310 1.13 1.79 30.81
N VAL A 311 2.46 1.74 30.91
CA VAL A 311 3.29 2.75 31.56
C VAL A 311 4.41 3.18 30.61
N VAL A 312 4.63 4.49 30.53
CA VAL A 312 5.78 5.06 29.82
C VAL A 312 6.96 5.00 30.76
N GLN A 313 8.09 4.50 30.28
CA GLN A 313 9.33 4.48 31.04
C GLN A 313 10.41 5.27 30.31
N TYR A 314 11.31 5.86 31.09
CA TYR A 314 12.49 6.56 30.59
C TYR A 314 13.76 6.01 31.25
N SER A 315 14.92 6.24 30.62
CA SER A 315 16.22 5.97 31.23
C SER A 315 17.24 7.02 30.82
N ASP A 316 17.95 7.57 31.80
CA ASP A 316 18.93 8.66 31.62
C ASP A 316 20.35 8.16 31.28
N GLY A 317 20.60 6.86 31.47
CA GLY A 317 21.89 6.21 31.23
C GLY A 317 21.93 5.32 29.98
N GLY A 318 20.95 5.43 29.09
CA GLY A 318 20.71 4.46 28.02
C GLY A 318 19.94 3.21 28.48
N PRO A 319 19.76 2.20 27.62
CA PRO A 319 18.92 1.04 27.93
C PRO A 319 19.40 0.26 29.17
N GLY A 320 18.52 0.04 30.16
CA GLY A 320 18.79 -0.89 31.28
C GLY A 320 18.27 -0.46 32.65
N ASN A 321 18.23 0.84 32.94
CA ASN A 321 17.74 1.38 34.23
C ASN A 321 16.47 2.20 34.01
N TRP A 322 15.34 1.50 33.86
CA TRP A 322 14.07 2.11 33.49
C TRP A 322 13.35 2.69 34.72
N GLN A 323 12.85 3.90 34.57
CA GLN A 323 12.05 4.60 35.56
C GLN A 323 10.66 4.85 34.97
N ASP A 324 9.62 4.66 35.77
CA ASP A 324 8.27 5.00 35.36
C ASP A 324 8.17 6.53 35.24
N LEU A 325 7.64 6.98 34.11
CA LEU A 325 7.20 8.34 33.96
C LEU A 325 5.81 8.45 34.59
N ASP A 326 5.68 9.27 35.64
CA ASP A 326 4.42 9.49 36.36
C ASP A 326 3.46 10.37 35.55
N VAL A 327 3.02 9.83 34.41
CA VAL A 327 1.98 10.39 33.57
C VAL A 327 0.96 9.30 33.31
N THR A 328 -0.31 9.57 33.63
CA THR A 328 -1.39 8.76 33.07
C THR A 328 -1.29 8.86 31.55
N PRO A 329 -1.25 7.73 30.82
CA PRO A 329 -1.21 7.79 29.36
C PRO A 329 -2.43 8.59 28.87
N ARG A 330 -2.19 9.77 28.30
CA ARG A 330 -3.20 10.59 27.59
C ARG A 330 -2.86 10.59 26.10
N MET A 331 -3.85 10.85 25.24
CA MET A 331 -3.73 10.83 23.76
C MET A 331 -2.50 11.56 23.18
N THR A 332 -1.88 12.47 23.94
CA THR A 332 -0.59 13.07 23.65
C THR A 332 0.28 13.07 24.90
N ILE A 333 1.45 12.43 24.83
CA ILE A 333 2.55 12.64 25.76
C ILE A 333 3.46 13.70 25.17
N VAL A 334 3.55 14.85 25.83
CA VAL A 334 4.59 15.84 25.57
C VAL A 334 5.74 15.51 26.51
N VAL A 335 6.89 15.14 25.94
CA VAL A 335 8.11 14.97 26.71
C VAL A 335 8.88 16.29 26.67
N GLU A 336 8.85 17.01 27.78
CA GLU A 336 9.69 18.18 28.01
C GLU A 336 11.03 17.70 28.59
N ASP A 337 12.03 17.54 27.72
CA ASP A 337 13.40 17.24 28.15
C ASP A 337 14.17 18.56 28.30
N THR A 338 14.68 18.83 29.51
CA THR A 338 15.54 19.98 29.81
C THR A 338 16.94 19.83 29.21
N GLY A 339 17.30 18.66 28.68
CA GLY A 339 18.59 18.37 28.03
C GLY A 339 19.69 17.96 29.01
N ASP A 340 19.36 17.67 30.26
CA ASP A 340 20.34 17.34 31.30
C ASP A 340 20.97 15.95 31.12
N ALA A 341 20.31 15.06 30.36
CA ALA A 341 20.78 13.71 30.07
C ALA A 341 21.25 13.58 28.61
N THR A 342 22.49 13.11 28.40
CA THR A 342 23.07 12.99 27.04
C THR A 342 22.58 11.80 26.24
N ASN A 343 21.97 10.78 26.89
CA ASN A 343 21.59 9.50 26.27
C ASN A 343 20.20 9.03 26.73
N ARG A 344 19.22 9.94 26.82
CA ARG A 344 17.88 9.56 27.27
C ARG A 344 17.13 8.71 26.25
N VAL A 345 16.50 7.63 26.71
CA VAL A 345 15.68 6.72 25.88
C VAL A 345 14.31 6.53 26.53
N TYR A 346 13.27 6.46 25.72
CA TYR A 346 11.88 6.21 26.15
C TYR A 346 11.38 4.87 25.60
N ARG A 347 10.53 4.20 26.37
CA ARG A 347 9.77 3.03 25.91
C ARG A 347 8.37 3.02 26.50
N LEU A 348 7.41 2.49 25.76
CA LEU A 348 6.09 2.15 26.29
C LEU A 348 6.07 0.64 26.58
N ILE A 349 5.67 0.26 27.80
CA ILE A 349 5.50 -1.14 28.16
C ILE A 349 4.10 -1.39 28.74
N ARG A 350 3.57 -2.58 28.49
CA ARG A 350 2.46 -3.13 29.25
C ARG A 350 3.02 -3.63 30.58
N LYS A 351 2.49 -3.20 31.72
CA LYS A 351 2.81 -3.83 33.00
C LYS A 351 1.86 -5.01 33.20
N ASP A 352 2.41 -6.15 33.56
CA ASP A 352 1.61 -7.22 34.15
C ASP A 352 1.11 -6.73 35.53
N GLU A 353 -0.17 -7.00 35.84
CA GLU A 353 -0.83 -6.54 37.07
C GLU A 353 -0.16 -7.02 38.36
#